data_AF-A0A0S8HMM8-F1
#
_entry.id   AF-A0A0S8HMM8-F1
#
_cell.length_a   1.000
_cell.length_b   1.000
_cell.length_c   1.000
_cell.angle_alpha   90.00
_cell.angle_beta   90.00
_cell.angle_gamma   90.00
#
_symmetry.space_group_name_H-M   'P 1'
#
loop_
_entity.id
_entity.type
_entity.pdbx_description
1 polymer ?
#
loop_
_entity_poly.entity_id
_entity_poly.type
_entity_poly.pdbx_seq_one_letter_code
_entity_poly.pdbx_strand_id
1 'polypeptide(L)'
;MVGRDDVLGAIRPLRLVFWGGLLCVLDLPIGRVAGGRGWQLDVLNDVLGMALIAVGVVRLARIAVDEPWRDRYGSAMAAVKFVALLGIADAALGQFVFPRPPALTAFLALYRLAQLAAIVLFCLSIRSMCAKAGLPGAARGWSVTLALFVGFYVIPAAFCHYSTFLTLVGGGTDRSDRRLLGLVGQVLLAIPLIHMYFSISRTGNAARRARADETGWAQGGRDDR
;
A
#
# COMPACT_ATOMS: atom_id res chain seq x y z
N MET A 1 14.81 -16.03 13.99
CA MET A 1 13.70 -15.16 14.41
C MET A 1 13.78 -13.78 13.77
N VAL A 2 12.66 -13.27 13.24
CA VAL A 2 12.51 -11.81 13.03
C VAL A 2 12.70 -11.15 14.39
N GLY A 3 13.76 -10.36 14.53
CA GLY A 3 14.08 -9.66 15.76
C GLY A 3 13.05 -8.56 16.03
N ARG A 4 12.89 -8.18 17.31
CA ARG A 4 12.05 -7.03 17.67
C ARG A 4 12.60 -5.73 17.07
N ASP A 5 13.93 -5.65 16.92
CA ASP A 5 14.59 -4.51 16.28
C ASP A 5 14.27 -4.41 14.79
N ASP A 6 14.07 -5.53 14.09
CA ASP A 6 13.60 -5.54 12.70
C ASP A 6 12.20 -4.91 12.59
N VAL A 7 11.30 -5.24 13.52
CA VAL A 7 9.96 -4.64 13.58
C VAL A 7 10.02 -3.15 13.88
N LEU A 8 10.89 -2.71 14.78
CA LEU A 8 11.09 -1.28 15.04
C LEU A 8 11.65 -0.57 13.80
N GLY A 9 12.59 -1.21 13.10
CA GLY A 9 13.11 -0.76 11.80
C GLY A 9 12.04 -0.63 10.72
N ALA A 10 10.99 -1.47 10.78
CA ALA A 10 9.85 -1.42 9.86
C ALA A 10 8.92 -0.21 10.06
N ILE A 11 8.88 0.41 11.25
CA ILE A 11 7.89 1.45 11.57
C ILE A 11 8.05 2.70 10.70
N ARG A 12 9.29 3.17 10.48
CA ARG A 12 9.51 4.36 9.65
C ARG A 12 9.15 4.11 8.18
N PRO A 13 9.58 3.01 7.53
CA PRO A 13 9.10 2.63 6.21
C PRO A 13 7.58 2.48 6.11
N LEU A 14 6.93 1.85 7.10
CA LEU A 14 5.46 1.74 7.13
C LEU A 14 4.78 3.11 7.16
N ARG A 15 5.32 4.06 7.91
CA ARG A 15 4.83 5.45 7.93
C ARG A 15 5.00 6.12 6.57
N LEU A 16 6.09 5.86 5.84
CA LEU A 16 6.26 6.37 4.47
C LEU A 16 5.18 5.84 3.53
N VAL A 17 4.87 4.53 3.61
CA VAL A 17 3.77 3.94 2.83
C VAL A 17 2.43 4.57 3.20
N PHE A 18 2.15 4.76 4.49
CA PHE A 18 0.93 5.42 4.95
C PHE A 18 0.82 6.86 4.43
N TRP A 19 1.84 7.69 4.64
CA TRP A 19 1.82 9.08 4.21
C TRP A 19 1.75 9.20 2.68
N GLY A 20 2.47 8.34 1.96
CA GLY A 20 2.38 8.31 0.50
C GLY A 20 0.99 7.90 0.01
N GLY A 21 0.36 6.90 0.64
CA GLY A 21 -1.02 6.51 0.34
C GLY A 21 -2.02 7.61 0.65
N LEU A 22 -1.84 8.33 1.77
CA LEU A 22 -2.69 9.46 2.12
C LEU A 22 -2.56 10.61 1.11
N LEU A 23 -1.35 10.91 0.65
CA LEU A 23 -1.09 11.89 -0.39
C LEU A 23 -1.84 11.53 -1.69
N CYS A 24 -1.73 10.29 -2.16
CA CYS A 24 -2.48 9.81 -3.33
C CYS A 24 -4.01 9.87 -3.16
N VAL A 25 -4.53 9.73 -1.95
CA VAL A 25 -5.99 9.76 -1.70
C VAL A 25 -6.54 11.18 -1.60
N LEU A 26 -5.77 12.10 -1.02
CA LEU A 26 -6.16 13.49 -0.86
C LEU A 26 -5.98 14.31 -2.15
N ASP A 27 -5.58 13.67 -3.25
CA ASP A 27 -5.42 14.34 -4.52
C ASP A 27 -6.78 14.80 -5.05
N LEU A 28 -6.96 16.12 -5.06
CA LEU A 28 -8.16 16.77 -5.57
C LEU A 28 -7.79 17.38 -6.93
N PRO A 29 -8.35 16.85 -8.04
CA PRO A 29 -8.03 17.29 -9.38
C PRO A 29 -8.40 18.76 -9.60
N ILE A 30 -7.41 19.65 -9.47
CA ILE A 30 -7.54 21.06 -9.86
C ILE A 30 -6.93 21.21 -11.26
N GLY A 31 -7.76 21.06 -12.29
CA GLY A 31 -7.33 21.17 -13.69
C GLY A 31 -8.18 22.12 -14.51
N ARG A 32 -7.54 22.87 -15.42
CA ARG A 32 -8.21 23.57 -16.52
C ARG A 32 -7.90 22.84 -17.82
N VAL A 33 -8.92 22.22 -18.41
CA VAL A 33 -8.81 21.60 -19.74
C VAL A 33 -9.39 22.58 -20.77
N ALA A 34 -8.59 22.99 -21.75
CA ALA A 34 -9.02 23.88 -22.84
C ALA A 34 -8.71 23.24 -24.20
N GLY A 35 -9.74 22.89 -24.97
CA GLY A 35 -9.57 22.34 -26.33
C GLY A 35 -8.95 20.93 -26.38
N GLY A 36 -9.22 20.07 -25.39
CA GLY A 36 -8.76 18.68 -25.36
C GLY A 36 -7.28 18.47 -25.02
N ARG A 37 -6.53 19.56 -24.82
CA ARG A 37 -5.20 19.57 -24.23
C ARG A 37 -5.24 20.43 -22.97
N GLY A 38 -4.48 20.08 -21.95
CA GLY A 38 -4.51 20.81 -20.70
C GLY A 38 -3.47 20.30 -19.74
N TRP A 39 -3.32 21.02 -18.65
CA TRP A 39 -2.52 20.61 -17.51
C TRP A 39 -3.43 20.53 -16.29
N GLN A 40 -3.27 19.46 -15.52
CA GLN A 40 -4.03 19.20 -14.31
C GLN A 40 -3.06 19.27 -13.14
N LEU A 41 -3.29 20.18 -12.20
CA LEU A 41 -2.43 20.43 -11.04
C LEU A 41 -2.77 19.44 -9.90
N ASP A 42 -2.80 18.14 -10.23
CA ASP A 42 -2.75 16.95 -9.33
C ASP A 42 -1.32 16.40 -9.21
N VAL A 43 -0.48 16.84 -10.15
CA VAL A 43 0.79 16.26 -10.60
C VAL A 43 1.81 16.00 -9.51
N LEU A 44 1.92 16.89 -8.53
CA LEU A 44 3.00 16.83 -7.54
C LEU A 44 2.68 15.85 -6.41
N ASN A 45 1.40 15.73 -6.06
CA ASN A 45 0.96 14.97 -4.90
C ASN A 45 0.98 13.47 -5.19
N ASP A 46 0.48 13.05 -6.34
CA ASP A 46 0.46 11.63 -6.74
C ASP A 46 1.85 11.03 -6.95
N VAL A 47 2.73 11.72 -7.68
CA VAL A 47 4.10 11.24 -7.91
C VAL A 47 4.90 11.22 -6.61
N LEU A 48 4.76 12.25 -5.77
CA LEU A 48 5.41 12.27 -4.47
C LEU A 48 4.87 11.16 -3.57
N GLY A 49 3.55 10.96 -3.54
CA GLY A 49 2.89 9.89 -2.79
C GLY A 49 3.40 8.51 -3.20
N MET A 50 3.44 8.24 -4.50
CA MET A 50 3.98 6.98 -5.04
C MET A 50 5.47 6.82 -4.79
N ALA A 51 6.26 7.90 -4.82
CA ALA A 51 7.67 7.86 -4.45
C ALA A 51 7.87 7.51 -2.96
N LEU A 52 7.07 8.07 -2.06
CA LEU A 52 7.10 7.72 -0.63
C LEU A 52 6.71 6.25 -0.40
N ILE A 53 5.67 5.76 -1.07
CA ILE A 53 5.27 4.35 -1.04
C ILE A 53 6.42 3.46 -1.52
N ALA A 54 7.01 3.76 -2.68
CA ALA A 54 8.09 2.98 -3.24
C ALA A 54 9.32 2.94 -2.32
N VAL A 55 9.73 4.08 -1.75
CA VAL A 55 10.83 4.13 -0.78
C VAL A 55 10.50 3.31 0.48
N GLY A 56 9.27 3.42 0.98
CA GLY A 56 8.78 2.62 2.11
C GLY A 56 8.84 1.12 1.82
N VAL A 57 8.29 0.67 0.69
CA VAL A 57 8.29 -0.74 0.26
C VAL A 57 9.71 -1.26 0.03
N VAL A 58 10.58 -0.49 -0.65
CA VAL A 58 11.99 -0.87 -0.89
C VAL A 58 12.72 -1.06 0.44
N ARG A 59 12.49 -0.20 1.42
CA ARG A 59 13.10 -0.33 2.75
C ARG A 59 12.54 -1.53 3.52
N LEU A 60 11.24 -1.80 3.44
CA LEU A 60 10.62 -2.97 4.05
C LEU A 60 11.14 -4.28 3.43
N ALA A 61 11.30 -4.32 2.11
CA ALA A 61 11.80 -5.50 1.40
C ALA A 61 13.24 -5.90 1.78
N ARG A 62 13.98 -5.00 2.45
CA ARG A 62 15.35 -5.28 2.96
C ARG A 62 15.37 -5.88 4.36
N ILE A 63 14.22 -5.92 5.05
CA ILE A 63 14.15 -6.52 6.38
C ILE A 63 14.35 -8.03 6.25
N ALA A 64 15.37 -8.54 6.94
CA ALA A 64 15.65 -9.96 6.95
C ALA A 64 14.57 -10.69 7.75
N VAL A 65 13.93 -11.66 7.10
CA VAL A 65 13.02 -12.60 7.75
C VAL A 65 13.70 -13.95 7.76
N ASP A 66 13.64 -14.63 8.90
CA ASP A 66 14.27 -15.94 9.04
C ASP A 66 13.45 -17.08 8.45
N GLU A 67 14.16 -18.17 8.16
CA GLU A 67 13.57 -19.39 7.62
C GLU A 67 12.47 -19.95 8.54
N PRO A 68 11.43 -20.61 7.97
CA PRO A 68 11.21 -20.95 6.55
C PRO A 68 10.46 -19.87 5.74
N TRP A 69 10.34 -18.65 6.27
CA TRP A 69 9.47 -17.61 5.67
C TRP A 69 10.22 -16.59 4.84
N ARG A 70 11.54 -16.71 4.78
CA ARG A 70 12.41 -15.82 4.01
C ARG A 70 11.99 -15.76 2.55
N ASP A 71 11.80 -16.92 1.92
CA ASP A 71 11.44 -17.00 0.51
C ASP A 71 10.05 -16.44 0.22
N ARG A 72 9.07 -16.74 1.09
CA ARG A 72 7.68 -16.27 0.92
C ARG A 72 7.57 -14.76 1.12
N TYR A 73 8.21 -14.22 2.16
CA TYR A 73 8.24 -12.79 2.41
C TYR A 73 9.03 -12.05 1.31
N GLY A 74 10.20 -12.58 0.95
CA GLY A 74 11.07 -12.00 -0.07
C GLY A 74 10.40 -11.93 -1.44
N SER A 75 9.78 -13.02 -1.89
CA SER A 75 9.05 -13.07 -3.16
C SER A 75 7.83 -12.14 -3.18
N ALA A 76 7.02 -12.15 -2.13
CA ALA A 76 5.86 -11.25 -2.01
C ALA A 76 6.30 -9.77 -2.01
N MET A 77 7.29 -9.41 -1.20
CA MET A 77 7.81 -8.04 -1.14
C MET A 77 8.54 -7.62 -2.42
N ALA A 78 9.17 -8.55 -3.15
CA ALA A 78 9.75 -8.28 -4.46
C ALA A 78 8.66 -7.91 -5.48
N ALA A 79 7.54 -8.63 -5.50
CA ALA A 79 6.38 -8.30 -6.33
C ALA A 79 5.79 -6.93 -5.96
N VAL A 80 5.57 -6.68 -4.66
CA VAL A 80 5.06 -5.39 -4.15
C VAL A 80 6.01 -4.25 -4.54
N LYS A 81 7.32 -4.46 -4.42
CA LYS A 81 8.36 -3.49 -4.81
C LYS A 81 8.29 -3.18 -6.31
N PHE A 82 8.21 -4.19 -7.16
CA PHE A 82 8.12 -4.01 -8.60
C PHE A 82 6.89 -3.19 -8.98
N VAL A 83 5.73 -3.55 -8.43
CA VAL A 83 4.47 -2.83 -8.68
C VAL A 83 4.51 -1.40 -8.16
N ALA A 84 5.10 -1.16 -6.99
CA ALA A 84 5.25 0.18 -6.42
C ALA A 84 6.18 1.07 -7.26
N LEU A 85 7.27 0.53 -7.80
CA LEU A 85 8.19 1.27 -8.69
C LEU A 85 7.52 1.63 -10.02
N LEU A 86 6.79 0.69 -10.63
CA LEU A 86 5.97 0.98 -11.81
C LEU A 86 4.92 2.06 -11.53
N GLY A 87 4.48 2.16 -10.27
CA GLY A 87 3.49 3.14 -9.83
C GLY A 87 3.97 4.58 -9.92
N ILE A 88 5.28 4.81 -9.80
CA ILE A 88 5.88 6.13 -10.04
C ILE A 88 5.75 6.49 -11.51
N ALA A 89 6.05 5.55 -12.42
CA ALA A 89 5.94 5.79 -13.86
C ALA A 89 4.48 6.00 -14.30
N ASP A 90 3.54 5.24 -13.74
CA ASP A 90 2.11 5.41 -13.99
C ASP A 90 1.58 6.75 -13.45
N ALA A 91 1.99 7.16 -12.24
CA ALA A 91 1.66 8.49 -11.71
C ALA A 91 2.26 9.61 -12.58
N ALA A 92 3.49 9.46 -13.05
CA ALA A 92 4.12 10.42 -13.97
C ALA A 92 3.40 10.45 -15.34
N LEU A 93 2.98 9.31 -15.86
CA LEU A 93 2.19 9.23 -17.09
C LEU A 93 0.82 9.92 -16.93
N GLY A 94 0.24 9.85 -15.73
CA GLY A 94 -0.98 10.56 -15.34
C GLY A 94 -0.89 12.08 -15.49
N GLN A 95 0.32 12.65 -15.48
CA GLN A 95 0.56 14.08 -15.62
C GLN A 95 0.27 14.61 -17.04
N PHE A 96 0.24 13.73 -18.03
CA PHE A 96 0.06 14.10 -19.43
C PHE A 96 -1.36 13.75 -19.89
N VAL A 97 -2.12 14.77 -20.32
CA VAL A 97 -3.45 14.61 -20.91
C VAL A 97 -3.28 14.42 -22.42
N PHE A 98 -3.32 13.18 -22.88
CA PHE A 98 -3.30 12.81 -24.29
C PHE A 98 -4.22 11.63 -24.57
N PRO A 99 -4.75 11.48 -25.81
CA PRO A 99 -5.51 10.31 -26.19
C PRO A 99 -4.63 9.05 -26.08
N ARG A 100 -4.95 8.18 -25.12
CA ARG A 100 -4.19 6.94 -24.89
C ARG A 100 -4.60 5.90 -25.93
N PRO A 101 -3.65 5.23 -26.61
CA PRO A 101 -3.99 4.15 -27.53
C PRO A 101 -4.68 3.00 -26.76
N PRO A 102 -5.61 2.25 -27.38
CA PRO A 102 -6.36 1.20 -26.70
C PRO A 102 -5.50 0.17 -25.97
N ALA A 103 -4.37 -0.21 -26.57
CA ALA A 103 -3.41 -1.14 -25.98
C ALA A 103 -2.82 -0.63 -24.66
N LEU A 104 -2.49 0.68 -24.58
CA LEU A 104 -2.00 1.28 -23.34
C LEU A 104 -3.10 1.31 -22.28
N THR A 105 -4.34 1.63 -22.65
CA THR A 105 -5.47 1.62 -21.70
C THR A 105 -5.73 0.22 -21.13
N ALA A 106 -5.69 -0.82 -21.97
CA ALA A 106 -5.83 -2.21 -21.53
C ALA A 106 -4.67 -2.63 -20.61
N PHE A 107 -3.42 -2.27 -20.96
CA PHE A 107 -2.26 -2.51 -20.12
C PHE A 107 -2.37 -1.85 -18.75
N LEU A 108 -2.79 -0.57 -18.72
CA LEU A 108 -2.98 0.16 -17.46
C LEU A 108 -4.09 -0.48 -16.61
N ALA A 109 -5.19 -0.95 -17.21
CA ALA A 109 -6.23 -1.65 -16.47
C ALA A 109 -5.70 -2.94 -15.80
N LEU A 110 -4.89 -3.74 -16.51
CA LEU A 110 -4.23 -4.91 -15.93
C LEU A 110 -3.23 -4.54 -14.83
N TYR A 111 -2.47 -3.46 -15.04
CA TYR A 111 -1.55 -2.94 -14.03
C TYR A 111 -2.28 -2.49 -12.76
N ARG A 112 -3.45 -1.84 -12.86
CA ARG A 112 -4.29 -1.49 -11.70
C ARG A 112 -4.77 -2.72 -10.94
N LEU A 113 -5.13 -3.82 -11.63
CA LEU A 113 -5.42 -5.10 -10.95
C LEU A 113 -4.19 -5.65 -10.21
N ALA A 114 -3.00 -5.53 -10.80
CA ALA A 114 -1.75 -5.91 -10.13
C ALA A 114 -1.45 -5.03 -8.90
N GLN A 115 -1.80 -3.73 -8.93
CA GLN A 115 -1.72 -2.85 -7.75
C GLN A 115 -2.61 -3.35 -6.59
N LEU A 116 -3.83 -3.78 -6.89
CA LEU A 116 -4.72 -4.34 -5.87
C LEU A 116 -4.15 -5.62 -5.24
N ALA A 117 -3.60 -6.52 -6.08
CA ALA A 117 -2.92 -7.71 -5.59
C ALA A 117 -1.70 -7.37 -4.73
N ALA A 118 -0.91 -6.35 -5.11
CA ALA A 118 0.23 -5.88 -4.33
C ALA A 118 -0.18 -5.34 -2.95
N ILE A 119 -1.31 -4.63 -2.82
CA ILE A 119 -1.83 -4.19 -1.51
C ILE A 119 -2.13 -5.39 -0.61
N VAL A 120 -2.79 -6.43 -1.15
CA VAL A 120 -3.09 -7.66 -0.40
C VAL A 120 -1.81 -8.36 0.05
N LEU A 121 -0.86 -8.54 -0.86
CA LEU A 121 0.44 -9.16 -0.56
C LEU A 121 1.24 -8.35 0.47
N PHE A 122 1.20 -7.03 0.40
CA PHE A 122 1.80 -6.13 1.38
C PHE A 122 1.21 -6.37 2.77
N CYS A 123 -0.12 -6.30 2.92
CA CYS A 123 -0.78 -6.51 4.22
C CYS A 123 -0.51 -7.91 4.78
N LEU A 124 -0.52 -8.95 3.94
CA LEU A 124 -0.18 -10.32 4.33
C LEU A 124 1.26 -10.45 4.80
N SER A 125 2.20 -9.77 4.12
CA SER A 125 3.62 -9.77 4.47
C SER A 125 3.85 -9.12 5.83
N ILE A 126 3.26 -7.95 6.09
CA ILE A 126 3.39 -7.27 7.38
C ILE A 126 2.69 -8.04 8.51
N ARG A 127 1.51 -8.62 8.25
CA ARG A 127 0.83 -9.51 9.20
C ARG A 127 1.72 -10.67 9.61
N SER A 128 2.33 -11.33 8.63
CA SER A 128 3.18 -12.49 8.85
C SER A 128 4.46 -12.12 9.59
N MET A 129 5.08 -11.00 9.25
CA MET A 129 6.22 -10.43 9.96
C MET A 129 5.88 -10.16 11.45
N CYS A 130 4.74 -9.53 11.74
CA CYS A 130 4.29 -9.27 13.12
C CYS A 130 4.05 -10.57 13.90
N ALA A 131 3.41 -11.56 13.27
CA ALA A 131 3.16 -12.86 13.91
C ALA A 131 4.48 -13.57 14.26
N LYS A 132 5.48 -13.49 13.38
CA LYS A 132 6.81 -14.12 13.57
C LYS A 132 7.67 -13.40 14.60
N ALA A 133 7.48 -12.11 14.78
CA ALA A 133 8.12 -11.35 15.85
C ALA A 133 7.46 -11.56 17.23
N GLY A 134 6.51 -12.49 17.37
CA GLY A 134 5.81 -12.75 18.63
C GLY A 134 4.84 -11.62 19.03
N LEU A 135 4.29 -10.88 18.05
CA LEU A 135 3.37 -9.76 18.29
C LEU A 135 1.94 -10.11 17.80
N PRO A 136 1.22 -11.04 18.45
CA PRO A 136 -0.08 -11.54 17.96
C PRO A 136 -1.15 -10.45 17.88
N GLY A 137 -1.15 -9.49 18.80
CA GLY A 137 -2.07 -8.35 18.77
C GLY A 137 -1.84 -7.45 17.55
N ALA A 138 -0.59 -7.18 17.20
CA ALA A 138 -0.23 -6.44 16.00
C ALA A 138 -0.63 -7.21 14.73
N ALA A 139 -0.34 -8.51 14.67
CA ALA A 139 -0.75 -9.37 13.56
C ALA A 139 -2.27 -9.36 13.35
N ARG A 140 -3.07 -9.45 14.43
CA ARG A 140 -4.54 -9.33 14.35
C ARG A 140 -4.98 -7.96 13.80
N GLY A 141 -4.32 -6.88 14.21
CA GLY A 141 -4.56 -5.53 13.65
C GLY A 141 -4.31 -5.48 12.14
N TRP A 142 -3.26 -6.14 11.65
CA TRP A 142 -3.00 -6.25 10.21
C TRP A 142 -4.00 -7.15 9.47
N SER A 143 -4.54 -8.20 10.11
CA SER A 143 -5.66 -8.97 9.54
C SER A 143 -6.90 -8.11 9.32
N VAL A 144 -7.26 -7.27 10.29
CA VAL A 144 -8.39 -6.35 10.15
C VAL A 144 -8.10 -5.31 9.07
N THR A 145 -6.89 -4.76 9.04
CA THR A 145 -6.47 -3.82 7.98
C THR A 145 -6.60 -4.46 6.60
N LEU A 146 -6.15 -5.71 6.43
CA LEU A 146 -6.32 -6.47 5.20
C LEU A 146 -7.80 -6.65 4.84
N ALA A 147 -8.64 -7.07 5.79
CA ALA A 147 -10.07 -7.26 5.54
C ALA A 147 -10.75 -5.96 5.10
N LEU A 148 -10.40 -4.83 5.72
CA LEU A 148 -10.90 -3.51 5.35
C LEU A 148 -10.45 -3.11 3.94
N PHE A 149 -9.15 -3.27 3.61
CA PHE A 149 -8.66 -3.01 2.25
C PHE A 149 -9.35 -3.91 1.23
N VAL A 150 -9.56 -5.19 1.54
CA VAL A 150 -10.22 -6.12 0.63
C VAL A 150 -11.68 -5.75 0.41
N GLY A 151 -12.44 -5.56 1.48
CA GLY A 151 -13.87 -5.30 1.42
C GLY A 151 -14.23 -3.91 0.89
N PHE A 152 -13.55 -2.86 1.36
CA PHE A 152 -13.89 -1.48 1.01
C PHE A 152 -13.17 -0.96 -0.23
N TYR A 153 -12.04 -1.56 -0.63
CA TYR A 153 -11.25 -1.04 -1.74
C TYR A 153 -11.00 -2.06 -2.86
N VAL A 154 -10.38 -3.20 -2.57
CA VAL A 154 -9.98 -4.18 -3.61
C VAL A 154 -11.18 -4.74 -4.36
N ILE A 155 -12.23 -5.19 -3.67
CA ILE A 155 -13.41 -5.77 -4.35
C ILE A 155 -14.12 -4.72 -5.23
N PRO A 156 -14.47 -3.52 -4.71
CA PRO A 156 -15.07 -2.47 -5.55
C PRO A 156 -14.18 -2.05 -6.73
N ALA A 157 -12.89 -1.81 -6.49
CA ALA A 157 -11.96 -1.39 -7.54
C ALA A 157 -11.73 -2.48 -8.58
N ALA A 158 -11.59 -3.75 -8.16
CA ALA A 158 -11.44 -4.88 -9.06
C ALA A 158 -12.66 -5.02 -9.98
N PHE A 159 -13.87 -4.88 -9.44
CA PHE A 159 -15.10 -4.89 -10.24
C PHE A 159 -15.11 -3.77 -11.29
N CYS A 160 -14.74 -2.55 -10.90
CA CYS A 160 -14.67 -1.41 -11.83
C CYS A 160 -13.60 -1.57 -12.92
N HIS A 161 -12.40 -2.02 -12.55
CA HIS A 161 -11.31 -2.23 -13.52
C HIS A 161 -11.60 -3.41 -14.45
N TYR A 162 -12.20 -4.48 -13.92
CA TYR A 162 -12.59 -5.65 -14.70
C TYR A 162 -13.71 -5.33 -15.69
N SER A 163 -14.73 -4.57 -15.28
CA SER A 163 -15.80 -4.15 -16.20
C SER A 163 -15.28 -3.23 -17.31
N THR A 164 -14.35 -2.33 -16.99
CA THR A 164 -13.66 -1.48 -17.97
C THR A 164 -12.89 -2.35 -18.97
N PHE A 165 -12.12 -3.33 -18.48
CA PHE A 165 -11.36 -4.25 -19.34
C PHE A 165 -12.27 -5.03 -20.29
N LEU A 166 -13.36 -5.63 -19.78
CA LEU A 166 -14.32 -6.36 -20.61
C LEU A 166 -14.99 -5.47 -21.66
N THR A 167 -15.34 -4.23 -21.29
CA THR A 167 -15.95 -3.26 -22.21
C THR A 167 -15.00 -2.91 -23.36
N LEU A 168 -13.72 -2.71 -23.07
CA LEU A 168 -12.70 -2.41 -24.08
C LEU A 168 -12.45 -3.59 -25.02
N VAL A 169 -12.40 -4.82 -24.50
CA VAL A 169 -12.22 -6.03 -25.32
C VAL A 169 -13.46 -6.32 -26.17
N GLY A 170 -14.66 -6.04 -25.65
CA GLY A 170 -15.93 -6.24 -26.35
C GLY A 170 -16.34 -5.12 -27.31
N GLY A 171 -15.55 -4.06 -27.47
CA GLY A 171 -15.87 -2.91 -28.33
C GLY A 171 -17.02 -2.01 -27.82
N GLY A 172 -17.37 -2.11 -26.54
CA GLY A 172 -18.43 -1.30 -25.93
C GLY A 172 -17.98 0.09 -25.48
N THR A 173 -18.94 0.93 -25.10
CA THR A 173 -18.69 2.25 -24.48
C THR A 173 -19.01 2.20 -22.99
N ASP A 174 -18.02 2.53 -22.15
CA ASP A 174 -18.19 2.67 -20.70
C ASP A 174 -18.99 3.94 -20.37
N ARG A 175 -20.17 3.77 -19.77
CA ARG A 175 -21.07 4.87 -19.36
C ARG A 175 -20.94 5.26 -17.89
N SER A 176 -20.02 4.65 -17.15
CA SER A 176 -19.87 4.95 -15.72
C SER A 176 -19.37 6.38 -15.50
N ASP A 177 -19.96 7.09 -14.54
CA ASP A 177 -19.45 8.40 -14.12
C ASP A 177 -18.17 8.18 -13.30
N ARG A 178 -17.04 8.27 -13.98
CA ARG A 178 -15.70 8.10 -13.40
C ARG A 178 -15.42 9.08 -12.26
N ARG A 179 -16.02 10.28 -12.28
CA ARG A 179 -15.81 11.28 -11.22
C ARG A 179 -16.51 10.83 -9.93
N LEU A 180 -17.77 10.42 -10.04
CA LEU A 180 -18.50 9.90 -8.90
C LEU A 180 -17.85 8.64 -8.34
N LEU A 181 -17.44 7.70 -9.20
CA LEU A 181 -16.73 6.49 -8.78
C LEU A 181 -15.39 6.81 -8.12
N GLY A 182 -14.64 7.78 -8.63
CA GLY A 182 -13.40 8.26 -8.01
C GLY A 182 -13.64 8.81 -6.61
N LEU A 183 -14.64 9.69 -6.44
CA LEU A 183 -15.00 10.26 -5.14
C LEU A 183 -15.43 9.18 -4.13
N VAL A 184 -16.32 8.27 -4.54
CA VAL A 184 -16.77 7.16 -3.71
C VAL A 184 -15.58 6.27 -3.33
N GLY A 185 -14.71 5.96 -4.30
CA GLY A 185 -13.49 5.18 -4.07
C GLY A 185 -12.55 5.84 -3.04
N GLN A 186 -12.33 7.16 -3.13
CA GLN A 186 -11.53 7.92 -2.18
C GLN A 186 -12.10 7.85 -0.76
N VAL A 187 -13.41 8.06 -0.60
CA VAL A 187 -14.09 7.98 0.71
C VAL A 187 -13.98 6.58 1.30
N LEU A 188 -14.22 5.53 0.50
CA LEU A 188 -14.11 4.15 0.96
C LEU A 188 -12.67 3.77 1.33
N LEU A 189 -11.67 4.30 0.63
CA LEU A 189 -10.24 4.07 0.90
C LEU A 189 -9.73 4.79 2.16
N ALA A 190 -10.40 5.86 2.61
CA ALA A 190 -10.05 6.53 3.87
C ALA A 190 -10.18 5.59 5.09
N ILE A 191 -11.20 4.72 5.11
CA ILE A 191 -11.47 3.77 6.20
C ILE A 191 -10.26 2.84 6.47
N PRO A 192 -9.77 2.04 5.50
CA PRO A 192 -8.62 1.17 5.71
C PRO A 192 -7.32 1.96 5.97
N LEU A 193 -7.15 3.17 5.43
CA LEU A 193 -5.97 4.01 5.72
C LEU A 193 -5.93 4.48 7.17
N ILE A 194 -7.05 4.94 7.73
CA ILE A 194 -7.16 5.30 9.15
C ILE A 194 -6.82 4.08 10.02
N HIS A 195 -7.38 2.91 9.69
CA HIS A 195 -7.07 1.70 10.44
C HIS A 195 -5.60 1.26 10.29
N MET A 196 -5.00 1.44 9.11
CA MET A 196 -3.58 1.20 8.86
C MET A 196 -2.69 2.07 9.76
N TYR A 197 -3.01 3.36 9.91
CA TYR A 197 -2.30 4.26 10.83
C TYR A 197 -2.30 3.74 12.28
N PHE A 198 -3.47 3.33 12.78
CA PHE A 198 -3.58 2.74 14.11
C PHE A 198 -2.83 1.40 14.22
N SER A 199 -2.85 0.57 13.18
CA SER A 199 -2.12 -0.70 13.15
C SER A 199 -0.60 -0.49 13.18
N ILE A 200 -0.07 0.51 12.46
CA ILE A 200 1.36 0.88 12.51
C ILE A 200 1.73 1.34 13.93
N SER A 201 0.90 2.21 14.52
CA SER A 201 1.13 2.74 15.87
C SER A 201 1.11 1.65 16.94
N ARG A 202 0.12 0.73 16.88
CA ARG A 202 0.05 -0.45 17.76
C ARG A 202 1.25 -1.38 17.59
N THR A 203 1.67 -1.63 16.36
CA THR A 203 2.86 -2.46 16.06
C THR A 203 4.11 -1.87 16.71
N GLY A 204 4.34 -0.55 16.54
CA GLY A 204 5.49 0.12 17.14
C GLY A 204 5.47 0.13 18.67
N ASN A 205 4.30 0.35 19.28
CA ASN A 205 4.16 0.30 20.74
C ASN A 205 4.38 -1.11 21.29
N ALA A 206 3.85 -2.14 20.63
CA ALA A 206 4.02 -3.54 21.03
C ALA A 206 5.50 -3.96 20.96
N ALA A 207 6.19 -3.62 19.87
CA ALA A 207 7.62 -3.91 19.72
C ALA A 207 8.48 -3.21 20.77
N ARG A 208 8.16 -1.94 21.11
CA ARG A 208 8.86 -1.20 22.18
C ARG A 208 8.65 -1.82 23.57
N ARG A 209 7.41 -2.17 23.93
CA ARG A 209 7.11 -2.83 25.22
C ARG A 209 7.86 -4.15 25.34
N ALA A 210 7.78 -4.98 24.31
CA ALA A 210 8.44 -6.27 24.30
C ALA A 210 9.97 -6.16 24.40
N ARG A 211 10.57 -5.09 23.87
CA ARG A 211 12.01 -4.80 24.05
C ARG A 211 12.35 -4.33 25.47
N ALA A 212 11.49 -3.51 26.08
CA ALA A 212 11.69 -3.03 27.44
C ALA A 212 11.66 -4.18 28.47
N ASP A 213 10.73 -5.12 28.30
CA ASP A 213 10.63 -6.31 29.15
C ASP A 213 11.94 -7.13 29.12
N GLU A 214 12.52 -7.33 27.93
CA GLU A 214 13.81 -8.05 27.79
C GLU A 214 14.97 -7.35 28.51
N THR A 215 15.04 -6.03 28.43
CA THR A 215 16.09 -5.26 29.11
C THR A 215 15.91 -5.22 30.62
N GLY A 216 14.67 -5.16 31.12
CA GLY A 216 14.38 -5.16 32.56
C GLY A 216 14.73 -6.50 33.22
N TRP A 217 14.39 -7.61 32.56
CA TRP A 217 14.81 -8.95 33.01
C TRP A 217 16.33 -9.10 33.07
N ALA A 218 17.05 -8.53 32.10
CA ALA A 218 18.51 -8.60 32.08
C ALA A 218 19.18 -7.79 33.21
N GLN A 219 18.53 -6.73 33.70
CA GLN A 219 19.04 -5.92 34.80
C GLN A 219 18.69 -6.53 36.16
N GLY A 220 17.44 -6.97 36.38
CA GLY A 220 17.03 -7.56 37.66
C GLY A 220 17.77 -8.85 38.01
N GLY A 221 18.11 -9.69 37.04
CA GLY A 221 18.87 -10.92 37.29
C GLY A 221 20.35 -10.74 37.66
N ARG A 222 20.87 -9.50 37.64
CA ARG A 222 22.28 -9.20 37.97
C ARG A 222 22.46 -8.75 39.42
N ASP A 223 21.42 -8.25 40.07
CA ASP A 223 21.50 -7.74 41.45
C ASP A 223 21.30 -8.83 42.53
N ASP A 224 20.87 -10.04 42.13
CA ASP A 224 20.64 -11.19 43.03
C ASP A 224 21.85 -12.16 43.13
N ARG A 225 23.08 -11.73 42.80
CA ARG A 225 24.31 -12.53 42.93
C ARG A 225 25.41 -11.76 43.64
#